data_AF-A0A7J7MM01-F1
#
_entry.id   AF-A0A7J7MM01-F1
#
_cell.length_a   1.000
_cell.length_b   1.000
_cell.length_c   1.000
_cell.angle_alpha   90.00
_cell.angle_beta   90.00
_cell.angle_gamma   90.00
#
_symmetry.space_group_name_H-M   'P 1'
#
loop_
_entity.id
_entity.type
_entity.pdbx_description
1 polymer ?
#
loop_
_entity_poly.entity_id
_entity_poly.type
_entity_poly.pdbx_seq_one_letter_code
_entity_poly.pdbx_strand_id
1 'polypeptide(L)'
;MALANFPSSSNLARHKREPRSYFEISQSVGVDKPSEILFLTDIYEEAVAAKAAGLEAIISTRPGNGALPDNHGFKTIRSFLDV
;
A
#
# COMPACT_ATOMS: atom_id res chain seq x y z
N MET A 1 0.05 16.06 18.04
CA MET A 1 -1.22 15.33 18.05
C MET A 1 -2.11 15.94 16.98
N ALA A 2 -1.98 15.50 15.72
CA ALA A 2 -2.84 15.96 14.63
C ALA A 2 -4.02 15.00 14.53
N LEU A 3 -5.23 15.54 14.63
CA LEU A 3 -6.47 14.79 14.37
C LEU A 3 -6.48 14.45 12.88
N ALA A 4 -6.32 13.16 12.54
CA ALA A 4 -6.51 12.68 11.18
C ALA A 4 -8.01 12.80 10.84
N ASN A 5 -8.37 13.80 10.03
CA ASN A 5 -9.68 13.88 9.40
C ASN A 5 -9.76 12.76 8.37
N PHE A 6 -10.46 11.67 8.69
CA PHE A 6 -10.70 10.58 7.74
C PHE A 6 -11.68 11.03 6.65
N PRO A 7 -11.29 11.05 5.36
CA PRO A 7 -12.20 11.41 4.28
C PRO A 7 -13.29 10.34 4.08
N SER A 8 -14.44 10.78 3.56
CA SER A 8 -15.55 9.91 3.15
C SER A 8 -15.09 8.78 2.22
N SER A 9 -15.74 7.61 2.34
CA SER A 9 -15.37 6.35 1.68
C SER A 9 -15.19 6.43 0.15
N SER A 10 -15.85 7.38 -0.53
CA SER A 10 -15.71 7.60 -1.98
C SER A 10 -14.42 8.34 -2.37
N ASN A 11 -13.85 9.16 -1.47
CA ASN A 11 -12.57 9.84 -1.69
C ASN A 11 -11.37 9.00 -1.25
N LEU A 12 -11.57 8.01 -0.37
CA LEU A 12 -10.51 7.15 0.14
C LEU A 12 -9.74 6.44 -0.98
N ALA A 13 -10.45 5.90 -1.98
CA ALA A 13 -9.84 5.17 -3.11
C ALA A 13 -8.93 6.05 -3.97
N ARG A 14 -9.22 7.36 -4.07
CA ARG A 14 -8.39 8.31 -4.82
C ARG A 14 -7.09 8.63 -4.07
N HIS A 15 -7.17 8.83 -2.75
CA HIS A 15 -6.02 9.16 -1.92
C HIS A 15 -5.08 7.97 -1.66
N LYS A 16 -5.57 6.73 -1.76
CA LYS A 16 -4.72 5.52 -1.68
C LYS A 16 -3.76 5.36 -2.86
N ARG A 17 -3.79 6.23 -3.87
CA ARG A 17 -2.83 6.22 -4.98
C ARG A 17 -1.78 7.33 -4.87
N GLU A 18 -1.86 8.14 -3.82
CA GLU A 18 -0.91 9.22 -3.56
C GLU A 18 0.15 8.75 -2.55
N PRO A 19 1.46 8.78 -2.88
CA PRO A 19 2.53 8.38 -1.97
C PRO A 19 2.47 9.09 -0.61
N ARG A 20 2.00 10.34 -0.60
CA ARG A 20 1.83 11.15 0.62
C ARG A 20 0.97 10.45 1.67
N SER A 21 -0.11 9.79 1.27
CA SER A 21 -0.99 9.06 2.20
C SER A 21 -0.23 7.96 2.95
N TYR A 22 0.67 7.25 2.27
CA TYR A 22 1.48 6.19 2.87
C TYR A 22 2.59 6.71 3.77
N PHE A 23 3.18 7.87 3.41
CA PHE A 23 4.10 8.57 4.29
C PHE A 23 3.40 9.03 5.58
N GLU A 24 2.18 9.59 5.47
CA GLU A 24 1.39 10.00 6.63
C GLU A 24 1.00 8.79 7.51
N ILE A 25 0.73 7.63 6.90
CA ILE A 25 0.56 6.36 7.64
C ILE A 25 1.84 6.01 8.40
N SER A 26 3.02 6.06 7.78
CA SER A 26 4.26 5.68 8.48
C SER A 26 4.56 6.59 9.67
N GLN A 27 4.30 7.90 9.53
CA GLN A 27 4.40 8.86 10.63
C GLN A 27 3.39 8.56 11.75
N SER A 28 2.18 8.14 11.40
CA SER A 28 1.11 7.84 12.37
C SER A 28 1.36 6.53 13.12
N VAL A 29 1.94 5.51 12.46
CA VAL A 29 2.35 4.26 13.10
C VAL A 29 3.54 4.49 14.05
N GLY A 30 4.40 5.46 13.76
CA GLY A 30 5.52 5.83 14.61
C GLY A 30 6.75 4.93 14.46
N VAL A 31 6.98 4.41 13.25
CA VAL A 31 8.22 3.68 12.90
C VAL A 31 9.38 4.66 12.67
N ASP A 32 10.61 4.20 12.86
CA ASP A 32 11.81 5.01 12.63
C ASP A 32 12.05 5.22 11.12
N LYS A 33 11.75 4.20 10.31
CA LYS A 33 11.88 4.24 8.84
C LYS A 33 10.62 3.69 8.16
N PRO A 34 10.15 4.30 7.06
CA PRO A 34 9.00 3.78 6.32
C PRO A 34 9.18 2.32 5.85
N SER A 35 10.42 1.89 5.58
CA SER A 35 10.76 0.53 5.15
C SER A 35 10.49 -0.55 6.21
N GLU A 36 10.20 -0.17 7.46
CA GLU A 36 9.80 -1.10 8.52
C GLU A 36 8.34 -1.54 8.40
N ILE A 37 7.57 -0.90 7.52
CA ILE A 37 6.19 -1.27 7.23
C ILE A 37 6.15 -2.10 5.94
N LEU A 38 5.57 -3.30 6.05
CA LEU A 38 5.19 -4.12 4.91
C LEU A 38 3.72 -3.88 4.57
N PHE A 39 3.47 -3.29 3.41
CA PHE A 39 2.13 -3.02 2.90
C PHE A 39 1.68 -4.13 1.93
N LEU A 40 0.52 -4.74 2.20
CA LEU A 40 -0.08 -5.77 1.37
C LEU A 40 -1.35 -5.23 0.71
N THR A 41 -1.44 -5.31 -0.61
CA THR A 41 -2.62 -4.86 -1.37
C THR A 41 -2.86 -5.77 -2.58
N ASP A 42 -4.08 -5.84 -3.06
CA ASP A 42 -4.44 -6.46 -4.34
C ASP A 42 -4.40 -5.46 -5.52
N ILE A 43 -4.22 -4.16 -5.24
CA ILE A 43 -4.27 -3.09 -6.23
C ILE A 43 -2.85 -2.64 -6.58
N TYR A 44 -2.49 -2.75 -7.86
CA TYR A 44 -1.16 -2.39 -8.35
C TYR A 44 -0.78 -0.93 -8.07
N GLU A 45 -1.68 0.03 -8.31
CA GLU A 45 -1.37 1.45 -8.11
C GLU A 45 -1.11 1.80 -6.63
N GLU A 46 -1.75 1.09 -5.71
CA GLU A 46 -1.51 1.24 -4.27
C GLU A 46 -0.11 0.73 -3.89
N ALA A 47 0.32 -0.42 -4.46
CA ALA A 47 1.67 -0.95 -4.22
C ALA A 47 2.75 0.02 -4.75
N VAL A 48 2.53 0.61 -5.92
CA VAL A 48 3.40 1.65 -6.49
C VAL A 48 3.48 2.87 -5.57
N ALA A 49 2.34 3.37 -5.11
CA ALA A 49 2.29 4.54 -4.24
C ALA A 49 2.97 4.28 -2.88
N ALA A 50 2.75 3.11 -2.28
CA ALA A 50 3.41 2.71 -1.03
C ALA A 50 4.93 2.60 -1.18
N LYS A 51 5.41 1.95 -2.25
CA LYS A 51 6.85 1.82 -2.53
C LYS A 51 7.51 3.18 -2.78
N ALA A 52 6.82 4.08 -3.50
CA ALA A 52 7.28 5.45 -3.73
C ALA A 52 7.36 6.28 -2.43
N ALA A 53 6.57 5.94 -1.41
CA ALA A 53 6.63 6.52 -0.08
C ALA A 53 7.70 5.88 0.84
N GLY A 54 8.41 4.87 0.35
CA GLY A 54 9.50 4.20 1.07
C GLY A 54 9.08 2.98 1.88
N LEU A 55 7.81 2.55 1.81
CA LEU A 55 7.35 1.32 2.45
C LEU A 55 7.81 0.10 1.65
N GLU A 56 7.89 -1.06 2.30
CA GLU A 56 7.90 -2.33 1.58
C GLU A 56 6.49 -2.66 1.09
N ALA A 57 6.36 -3.25 -0.10
CA ALA A 57 5.07 -3.51 -0.72
C ALA A 57 5.04 -4.87 -1.42
N ILE A 58 3.98 -5.65 -1.16
CA ILE A 58 3.71 -6.96 -1.77
C ILE A 58 2.29 -6.97 -2.32
N ILE A 59 2.12 -7.58 -3.50
CA ILE A 59 0.80 -7.75 -4.11
C ILE A 59 0.19 -9.10 -3.69
N SER A 60 -0.96 -9.06 -3.02
CA SER A 60 -1.73 -10.26 -2.65
C SER A 60 -2.70 -10.63 -3.79
N THR A 61 -2.34 -11.64 -4.58
CA THR A 61 -3.19 -12.16 -5.65
C THR A 61 -4.23 -13.13 -5.14
N ARG A 62 -5.51 -12.92 -5.49
CA ARG A 62 -6.64 -13.77 -5.12
C ARG A 62 -7.54 -14.04 -6.34
N PRO A 63 -8.33 -15.13 -6.33
CA PRO A 63 -9.32 -15.37 -7.38
C PRO A 63 -10.28 -14.17 -7.51
N GLY A 64 -10.40 -13.62 -8.71
CA GLY A 64 -11.26 -12.46 -9.00
C GLY A 64 -10.55 -11.10 -9.02
N ASN A 65 -9.26 -11.02 -8.66
CA ASN A 65 -8.49 -9.77 -8.78
C ASN A 65 -8.27 -9.37 -10.25
N GLY A 66 -8.10 -8.07 -10.47
CA GLY A 66 -7.71 -7.54 -11.78
C GLY A 66 -6.34 -8.05 -12.25
N ALA A 67 -6.13 -8.06 -13.56
CA ALA A 67 -4.85 -8.44 -14.13
C ALA A 67 -3.76 -7.44 -13.72
N LEU A 68 -2.57 -7.96 -13.43
CA LEU A 68 -1.39 -7.14 -13.17
C LEU A 68 -0.66 -6.85 -14.49
N PRO A 69 0.00 -5.68 -14.61
CA PRO A 69 0.88 -5.41 -15.74
C PRO A 69 2.03 -6.43 -15.79
N ASP A 70 2.48 -6.79 -17.00
CA ASP A 70 3.65 -7.65 -17.16
C ASP A 70 4.91 -6.99 -16.58
N ASN A 71 5.81 -7.80 -16.01
CA ASN A 71 7.10 -7.35 -15.44
C ASN A 71 7.01 -6.20 -14.42
N HIS A 72 5.90 -6.12 -13.66
CA HIS A 72 5.64 -5.05 -12.69
C HIS A 72 6.64 -4.97 -11.51
N GLY A 73 7.49 -5.99 -11.31
CA GLY A 73 8.62 -5.94 -10.36
C GLY A 73 8.29 -6.09 -8.87
N PHE A 74 7.02 -6.29 -8.49
CA PHE A 74 6.62 -6.55 -7.11
C PHE A 74 6.62 -8.04 -6.79
N LYS A 75 6.98 -8.42 -5.55
CA LYS A 75 6.70 -9.77 -5.04
C LYS A 75 5.17 -9.96 -5.01
N THR A 76 4.71 -11.12 -5.47
CA THR A 76 3.31 -11.53 -5.37
C THR A 76 3.18 -12.71 -4.41
N ILE A 77 2.10 -12.74 -3.64
CA ILE A 77 1.73 -13.86 -2.76
C ILE A 77 0.30 -14.30 -3.04
N ARG A 78 -0.03 -15.55 -2.67
CA ARG A 78 -1.40 -16.07 -2.73
C ARG A 78 -1.96 -16.36 -1.34
N SER A 79 -1.07 -16.49 -0.35
CA SER A 79 -1.40 -16.70 1.06
C SER A 79 -0.52 -15.80 1.93
N PHE A 80 -1.02 -15.42 3.10
CA PHE A 80 -0.20 -14.71 4.10
C PHE A 80 0.90 -15.60 4.70
N LEU A 81 0.83 -16.91 4.49
CA LEU A 81 1.90 -17.85 4.84
C LEU A 81 3.13 -17.73 3.92
N ASP A 82 3.03 -17.00 2.80
CA ASP A 82 4.12 -16.83 1.81
C ASP A 82 4.98 -15.57 2.10
N VAL A 83 4.66 -14.84 3.16
CA VAL A 83 5.39 -13.65 3.64
C VAL A 83 6.51 -14.08 4.55
#